data_AF-A0A950UPF2-F1
#
_entry.id   AF-A0A950UPF2-F1
#
_cell.length_a   1.000
_cell.length_b   1.000
_cell.length_c   1.000
_cell.angle_alpha   90.00
_cell.angle_beta   90.00
_cell.angle_gamma   90.00
#
_symmetry.space_group_name_H-M   'P 1'
#
loop_
_entity.id
_entity.type
_entity.pdbx_description
1 polymer ?
#
loop_
_entity_poly.entity_id
_entity_poly.type
_entity_poly.pdbx_seq_one_letter_code
_entity_poly.pdbx_strand_id
1 'polypeptide(L)'
;GFPTANLRPPDKLLPKDGVYSAVARYDGRDYPALVSLGDNPQFDGAQRSLEAWLRDFPHTIYGREVAIRSLRYLREQRLFANTGELTQQMLRDREAIGYPAYG
;
A
#
# COMPACT_ATOMS: atom_id res chain seq x y z
N GLY A 1 -0.24 7.40 13.53
CA GLY A 1 -0.38 6.00 13.07
C GLY A 1 -0.33 5.96 11.55
N PHE A 2 -0.31 4.77 10.95
CA PHE A 2 -0.32 4.56 9.50
C PHE A 2 -1.61 3.84 9.10
N PRO A 3 -2.74 4.54 8.90
CA PRO A 3 -3.98 3.89 8.52
C PRO A 3 -3.87 3.35 7.08
N THR A 4 -4.06 2.04 6.91
CA THR A 4 -4.06 1.38 5.60
C THR A 4 -5.48 1.09 5.15
N ALA A 5 -5.72 1.24 3.84
CA ALA A 5 -6.92 0.73 3.20
C ALA A 5 -6.67 -0.70 2.71
N ASN A 6 -7.51 -1.64 3.12
CA ASN A 6 -7.54 -2.97 2.55
C ASN A 6 -8.24 -2.92 1.20
N LEU A 7 -7.54 -3.34 0.15
CA LEU A 7 -8.04 -3.33 -1.22
C LEU A 7 -8.23 -4.77 -1.68
N ARG A 8 -9.37 -5.02 -2.34
CA ARG A 8 -9.58 -6.28 -3.06
C ARG A 8 -8.93 -6.15 -4.43
N PRO A 9 -7.88 -6.94 -4.75
CA PRO A 9 -7.32 -6.92 -6.10
C PRO A 9 -8.33 -7.48 -7.11
N PRO A 10 -8.26 -7.08 -8.39
CA PRO A 10 -9.00 -7.77 -9.45
C PRO A 10 -8.47 -9.21 -9.62
N ASP A 11 -9.24 -10.07 -10.30
CA ASP A 11 -8.89 -11.48 -10.61
C ASP A 11 -7.72 -11.63 -11.62
N LYS A 12 -6.69 -10.78 -11.50
CA LYS A 12 -5.57 -10.65 -12.43
C LYS A 12 -4.26 -11.10 -11.78
N LEU A 13 -3.27 -11.33 -12.63
CA LEU A 13 -1.87 -11.52 -12.22
C LEU A 13 -1.39 -10.30 -11.44
N LEU A 14 -1.13 -10.50 -10.14
CA LEU A 14 -0.48 -9.53 -9.28
C LEU A 14 1.04 -9.67 -9.41
N PRO A 15 1.82 -8.59 -9.19
CA PRO A 15 3.27 -8.68 -9.14
C PRO A 15 3.72 -9.58 -7.98
N LYS A 16 5.03 -9.82 -7.86
CA LYS A 16 5.58 -10.57 -6.73
C LYS A 16 5.23 -9.91 -5.38
N ASP A 17 5.28 -10.67 -4.30
CA ASP A 17 5.00 -10.11 -2.98
C ASP A 17 6.09 -9.13 -2.56
N GLY A 18 5.70 -8.11 -1.78
CA GLY A 18 6.59 -7.01 -1.40
C GLY A 18 5.88 -5.71 -1.09
N VAL A 19 6.68 -4.70 -0.78
CA VAL A 19 6.24 -3.32 -0.59
C VAL A 19 6.62 -2.50 -1.81
N TYR A 20 5.68 -1.68 -2.25
CA TYR A 20 5.76 -0.88 -3.46
C TYR A 20 5.47 0.59 -3.15
N SER A 21 6.11 1.49 -3.89
CA SER A 21 5.59 2.84 -4.06
C SER A 21 4.58 2.84 -5.21
N ALA A 22 3.55 3.67 -5.09
CA ALA A 22 2.49 3.78 -6.08
C ALA A 22 1.87 5.17 -6.08
N VAL A 23 1.00 5.40 -7.07
CA VAL A 23 0.05 6.51 -7.08
C VAL A 23 -1.35 5.91 -6.92
N ALA A 24 -2.05 6.33 -5.88
CA ALA A 24 -3.45 5.99 -5.65
C ALA A 24 -4.34 7.13 -6.12
N ARG A 25 -5.28 6.86 -7.02
CA ARG A 25 -6.27 7.83 -7.49
C ARG A 25 -7.61 7.55 -6.84
N TYR A 26 -8.12 8.54 -6.11
CA TYR A 26 -9.43 8.52 -5.47
C TYR A 26 -10.15 9.84 -5.75
N ASP A 27 -11.40 9.75 -6.19
CA ASP A 27 -12.27 10.90 -6.48
C ASP A 27 -11.60 12.01 -7.32
N GLY A 28 -10.93 11.60 -8.39
CA GLY A 28 -10.27 12.53 -9.30
C GLY A 28 -8.94 13.12 -8.81
N ARG A 29 -8.47 12.76 -7.62
CA ARG A 29 -7.20 13.21 -7.03
C ARG A 29 -6.20 12.08 -6.85
N ASP A 30 -4.93 12.39 -7.12
CA ASP A 30 -3.83 11.44 -6.97
C ASP A 30 -3.10 11.67 -5.64
N TYR A 31 -2.76 10.57 -4.99
CA TYR A 31 -2.06 10.52 -3.71
C TYR A 31 -0.84 9.59 -3.83
N PRO A 32 0.34 10.00 -3.32
CA PRO A 32 1.46 9.07 -3.14
C PRO A 32 1.04 7.95 -2.20
N ALA A 33 1.36 6.71 -2.54
CA ALA A 33 0.96 5.55 -1.75
C ALA A 33 2.11 4.57 -1.54
N LEU A 34 2.07 3.89 -0.40
CA LEU A 34 2.77 2.65 -0.15
C LEU A 34 1.77 1.50 -0.27
N VAL A 35 2.12 0.48 -1.04
CA VAL A 35 1.29 -0.72 -1.23
C VAL A 35 2.05 -1.93 -0.74
N SER A 36 1.50 -2.63 0.24
CA SER A 36 1.96 -3.95 0.67
C SER A 36 1.12 -5.00 -0.03
N LEU A 37 1.79 -5.94 -0.71
CA LEU A 37 1.18 -7.09 -1.35
C LEU A 37 1.82 -8.36 -0.77
N GLY A 38 1.00 -9.28 -0.29
CA GLY A 38 1.45 -10.63 0.06
C GLY A 38 0.40 -11.44 0.79
N ASP A 39 0.79 -12.58 1.33
CA ASP A 39 -0.17 -13.49 1.96
C ASP A 39 -0.58 -13.00 3.36
N ASN A 40 -1.89 -13.00 3.64
CA ASN A 40 -2.38 -12.79 4.99
C ASN A 40 -2.65 -14.14 5.66
N PRO A 41 -1.78 -14.62 6.56
CA PRO A 41 -1.93 -15.92 7.20
C PRO A 41 -3.15 -16.01 8.14
N GLN A 42 -3.84 -14.90 8.46
CA GLN A 42 -5.05 -14.91 9.28
C GLN A 42 -6.33 -15.21 8.50
N PHE A 43 -6.32 -15.20 7.17
CA PHE A 43 -7.48 -15.60 6.37
C PHE A 43 -7.28 -17.02 5.85
N ASP A 44 -8.18 -17.92 6.23
CA ASP A 44 -8.16 -19.33 5.89
C ASP A 44 -8.50 -19.52 4.41
N GLY A 45 -7.46 -19.44 3.57
CA GLY A 45 -7.54 -19.48 2.11
C GLY A 45 -6.56 -18.49 1.52
N ALA A 46 -5.66 -18.97 0.64
CA ALA A 46 -4.53 -18.27 0.02
C ALA A 46 -4.92 -17.04 -0.84
N GLN A 47 -5.56 -16.05 -0.24
CA GLN A 47 -5.84 -14.76 -0.86
C GLN A 47 -4.77 -13.78 -0.42
N ARG A 48 -3.95 -13.35 -1.39
CA ARG A 48 -3.02 -12.24 -1.21
C ARG A 48 -3.79 -11.02 -0.75
N SER A 49 -3.38 -10.42 0.37
CA SER A 49 -3.85 -9.13 0.81
C SER A 49 -3.12 -8.02 0.05
N LEU A 50 -3.87 -6.96 -0.27
CA LEU A 50 -3.33 -5.73 -0.81
C LEU A 50 -3.72 -4.60 0.14
N GLU A 51 -2.73 -4.02 0.80
CA GLU A 51 -2.92 -2.91 1.74
C GLU A 51 -2.24 -1.66 1.20
N ALA A 52 -2.98 -0.54 1.15
CA ALA A 52 -2.46 0.73 0.68
C ALA A 52 -2.47 1.78 1.79
N TRP A 53 -1.31 2.35 2.12
CA TRP A 53 -1.21 3.58 2.90
C TRP A 53 -1.08 4.77 1.96
N LEU A 54 -2.02 5.70 2.02
CA LEU A 54 -2.01 6.91 1.19
C LEU A 54 -1.48 8.09 2.01
N ARG A 55 -0.48 8.77 1.48
CA ARG A 55 0.12 9.94 2.10
C ARG A 55 -0.84 11.13 2.04
N ASP A 56 -0.97 11.84 3.17
CA ASP A 56 -1.78 13.05 3.31
C ASP A 56 -3.24 12.84 2.87
N PHE A 57 -3.78 11.64 3.14
CA PHE A 57 -5.14 11.24 2.79
C PHE A 57 -6.10 11.45 3.97
N PRO A 58 -7.04 12.42 3.90
CA PRO A 58 -7.89 12.79 5.03
C PRO A 58 -9.21 12.00 5.10
N HIS A 59 -9.43 11.03 4.21
CA HIS A 59 -10.72 10.36 4.07
C HIS A 59 -10.71 8.95 4.67
N THR A 60 -11.91 8.49 5.04
CA THR A 60 -12.18 7.07 5.35
C THR A 60 -13.06 6.51 4.24
N ILE A 61 -12.63 5.42 3.58
CA ILE A 61 -13.15 5.04 2.24
C ILE A 61 -13.66 3.60 2.12
N TYR A 62 -14.43 3.12 3.10
CA TYR A 62 -15.03 1.78 3.02
C TYR A 62 -15.97 1.62 1.82
N GLY A 63 -15.83 0.50 1.08
CA GLY A 63 -16.67 0.17 -0.07
C GLY A 63 -16.46 1.07 -1.29
N ARG A 64 -15.40 1.88 -1.32
CA ARG A 64 -15.07 2.75 -2.45
C ARG A 64 -13.94 2.15 -3.29
N GLU A 65 -13.97 2.45 -4.58
CA GLU A 65 -12.91 2.07 -5.51
C GLU A 65 -11.75 3.06 -5.47
N VAL A 66 -10.53 2.54 -5.51
CA VAL A 66 -9.29 3.30 -5.63
C VAL A 66 -8.49 2.69 -6.77
N ALA A 67 -8.01 3.53 -7.70
CA ALA A 67 -7.14 3.06 -8.76
C ALA A 67 -5.67 3.17 -8.33
N ILE A 68 -4.95 2.04 -8.31
CA ILE A 68 -3.51 2.00 -8.05
C ILE A 68 -2.75 2.01 -9.37
N ARG A 69 -1.75 2.89 -9.49
CA ARG A 69 -0.93 3.11 -10.69
C ARG A 69 0.55 3.24 -10.33
N SER A 70 1.41 3.11 -11.33
CA SER A 70 2.86 3.38 -11.21
C SER A 70 3.55 2.59 -10.08
N LEU A 71 3.17 1.32 -9.91
CA LEU A 71 3.80 0.43 -8.92
C LEU A 71 5.30 0.30 -9.18
N ARG A 72 6.12 0.63 -8.19
CA ARG A 72 7.57 0.40 -8.18
C ARG A 72 7.96 -0.36 -6.93
N TYR A 73 8.62 -1.49 -7.11
CA TYR A 73 9.08 -2.33 -6.01
C TYR A 73 10.10 -1.58 -5.14
N LEU A 74 9.92 -1.60 -3.83
CA LEU A 74 10.83 -1.02 -2.85
C LEU A 74 11.64 -2.10 -2.13
N ARG A 75 10.95 -3.10 -1.57
CA ARG A 75 11.56 -4.14 -0.73
C ARG A 75 10.64 -5.34 -0.53
N GLU A 76 11.21 -6.40 0.02
CA GLU A 76 10.43 -7.56 0.46
C GLU A 76 9.57 -7.21 1.69
N GLN A 77 8.52 -8.01 1.91
CA GLN A 77 7.78 -7.97 3.16
C GLN A 77 8.66 -8.47 4.30
N ARG A 78 8.42 -7.94 5.50
CA ARG A 78 9.19 -8.28 6.69
C ARG A 78 8.24 -8.35 7.88
N LEU A 79 8.40 -9.37 8.71
CA LEU A 79 7.81 -9.43 10.04
C LEU A 79 8.61 -8.54 10.98
N PHE A 80 7.91 -7.77 11.81
CA PHE A 80 8.50 -6.90 12.81
C PHE A 80 8.28 -7.47 14.20
N ALA A 81 9.29 -7.40 15.06
CA ALA A 81 9.18 -7.94 16.40
C ALA A 81 8.26 -7.09 17.29
N ASN A 82 8.07 -5.81 16.95
CA ASN A 82 7.22 -4.88 17.68
C ASN A 82 6.74 -3.72 16.79
N THR A 83 5.79 -2.94 17.31
CA THR A 83 5.20 -1.78 16.65
C THR A 83 6.21 -0.64 16.41
N GLY A 84 7.25 -0.53 17.23
CA GLY A 84 8.32 0.46 17.08
C GLY A 84 9.14 0.20 15.81
N GLU A 85 9.56 -1.05 15.59
CA GLU A 85 10.28 -1.45 14.37
C GLU A 85 9.46 -1.22 13.11
N LEU A 86 8.17 -1.61 13.12
CA LEU A 86 7.24 -1.34 12.03
C LEU A 86 7.15 0.16 11.73
N THR A 87 6.99 0.98 12.77
CA THR A 87 6.90 2.44 12.63
C THR A 87 8.17 3.02 11.99
N GLN A 88 9.35 2.58 12.44
CA GLN A 88 10.62 3.03 11.88
C GLN A 88 10.78 2.62 10.41
N GLN A 89 10.33 1.42 10.04
CA GLN A 89 10.35 1.01 8.63
C GLN A 89 9.37 1.82 7.79
N MET A 90 8.14 2.06 8.28
CA MET A 90 7.15 2.87 7.57
C MET A 90 7.62 4.30 7.35
N LEU A 91 8.37 4.89 8.30
CA LEU A 91 8.98 6.20 8.13
C LEU A 91 10.01 6.21 6.99
N ARG A 92 10.87 5.19 6.90
CA ARG A 92 11.84 5.04 5.79
C ARG A 92 11.14 4.83 4.46
N ASP A 93 10.13 3.97 4.42
CA ASP A 93 9.38 3.69 3.19
C ASP A 93 8.65 4.96 2.71
N ARG A 94 8.14 5.79 3.63
CA ARG A 94 7.51 7.09 3.32
C ARG A 94 8.49 8.09 2.70
N GLU A 95 9.75 8.08 3.11
CA GLU A 95 10.78 8.95 2.51
C GLU A 95 11.11 8.54 1.07
N ALA A 96 10.94 7.26 0.74
CA ALA A 96 11.14 6.73 -0.61
C ALA A 96 10.01 7.11 -1.61
N ILE A 97 8.91 7.70 -1.14
CA ILE A 97 7.81 8.15 -2.01
C ILE A 97 7.82 9.68 -2.17
N GLY A 98 8.05 10.13 -3.40
CA GLY A 98 7.88 11.51 -3.81
C GLY A 98 6.44 11.80 -4.24
N TYR A 99 6.05 13.08 -4.21
CA TYR A 99 4.85 13.51 -4.92
C TYR A 99 5.02 13.20 -6.42
N PRO A 100 3.98 12.72 -7.12
CA PRO A 100 4.05 12.57 -8.56
C PRO A 100 4.41 13.93 -9.17
N ALA A 101 5.53 13.97 -9.90
CA ALA A 101 5.86 15.13 -10.71
C ALA A 101 4.83 15.17 -11.84
N TYR A 102 3.89 16.10 -11.78
CA TYR A 102 3.12 16.47 -12.95
C TYR A 102 4.10 17.19 -13.88
N GLY A 103 4.55 16.47 -14.92
CA GLY A 103 5.21 17.08 -16.06
C GLY A 103 4.22 17.90 -16.88
#